data_AF-Q6VR22-F1
#
_entry.id   AF-Q6VR22-F1
#
_cell.length_a   1.000
_cell.length_b   1.000
_cell.length_c   1.000
_cell.angle_alpha   90.00
_cell.angle_beta   90.00
_cell.angle_gamma   90.00
#
_symmetry.space_group_name_H-M   'P 1'
#
loop_
_entity.id
_entity.type
_entity.pdbx_description
1 polymer ?
#
loop_
_entity_poly.entity_id
_entity_poly.type
_entity_poly.pdbx_seq_one_letter_code
_entity_poly.pdbx_strand_id
1 'polypeptide(L)' 'AVKNSPFPRSYYRCTTTSCNVKKRVERSFSDPSIVV' A
#
# COMPACT_ATOMS: atom_id res chain seq x y z
N ALA A 1 -3.75 -11.23 -2.53
CA ALA A 1 -2.43 -11.26 -3.20
C ALA A 1 -2.46 -10.31 -4.40
N VAL A 2 -1.37 -9.57 -4.68
CA VAL A 2 -1.28 -8.67 -5.83
C VAL A 2 -0.93 -9.51 -7.06
N LYS A 3 -1.71 -9.39 -8.14
CA LYS A 3 -1.42 -10.12 -9.38
C LYS A 3 -0.06 -9.64 -9.90
N ASN A 4 0.86 -10.59 -10.14
CA ASN A 4 2.23 -10.35 -10.61
C ASN A 4 3.18 -9.65 -9.62
N SER A 5 2.90 -9.66 -8.32
CA SER A 5 3.89 -9.22 -7.33
C SER A 5 4.00 -10.21 -6.18
N PRO A 6 5.23 -10.57 -5.76
CA PRO A 6 5.45 -11.41 -4.58
C PRO A 6 5.19 -10.63 -3.28
N PHE A 7 5.04 -9.30 -3.35
CA PHE A 7 4.84 -8.44 -2.20
C PHE A 7 3.36 -8.17 -1.95
N PRO A 8 2.93 -8.10 -0.67
CA PRO A 8 1.55 -7.74 -0.34
C PRO A 8 1.30 -6.24 -0.60
N ARG A 9 0.06 -5.91 -0.93
CA ARG A 9 -0.44 -4.53 -0.95
C ARG A 9 -1.22 -4.28 0.33
N SER A 10 -0.82 -3.25 1.05
CA SER A 10 -1.47 -2.81 2.29
C SER A 10 -2.36 -1.60 2.03
N TYR A 11 -3.49 -1.53 2.73
CA TYR A 11 -4.43 -0.43 2.67
C TYR A 11 -4.60 0.16 4.06
N TYR A 12 -4.46 1.48 4.17
CA TYR A 12 -4.60 2.19 5.42
C TYR A 12 -5.73 3.20 5.30
N ARG A 13 -6.50 3.30 6.38
CA ARG A 13 -7.50 4.34 6.56
C ARG A 13 -7.06 5.24 7.70
N CYS A 14 -7.26 6.54 7.52
CA CYS A 14 -7.12 7.51 8.59
C CYS A 14 -8.01 7.13 9.79
N THR A 15 -7.45 7.15 10.99
CA THR A 15 -8.17 6.77 12.23
C THR A 15 -8.90 7.95 12.87
N THR A 16 -8.60 9.18 12.46
CA THR A 16 -9.28 10.39 12.94
C THR A 16 -10.76 10.39 12.52
N THR A 17 -11.63 10.77 13.45
CA THR A 17 -13.06 10.99 13.18
C THR A 17 -13.24 11.97 12.02
N SER A 18 -14.25 11.74 11.18
CA SER A 18 -14.56 12.48 9.94
C SER A 18 -13.44 12.55 8.88
N CYS A 19 -12.33 11.84 9.05
CA CYS A 19 -11.25 11.79 8.07
C CYS A 19 -11.51 10.72 6.99
N ASN A 20 -11.61 11.17 5.74
CA ASN A 20 -11.85 10.29 4.58
C ASN A 20 -10.57 9.87 3.84
N VAL A 21 -9.40 10.21 4.39
CA VAL A 21 -8.10 9.91 3.78
C VAL A 21 -7.85 8.40 3.78
N LYS A 22 -7.40 7.90 2.63
CA LYS A 22 -7.02 6.51 2.39
C LYS A 22 -5.62 6.49 1.78
N LYS A 23 -4.79 5.56 2.22
CA LYS A 23 -3.45 5.34 1.66
C LYS A 23 -3.31 3.90 1.19
N ARG A 24 -2.66 3.72 0.05
CA ARG A 24 -2.17 2.42 -0.42
C ARG A 24 -0.67 2.37 -0.20
N VAL A 25 -0.17 1.22 0.21
CA VAL A 25 1.26 0.95 0.34
C VAL A 25 1.59 -0.36 -0.35
N GLU A 26 2.51 -0.33 -1.30
CA GLU A 26 3.05 -1.49 -2.00
C GLU A 26 4.55 -1.38 -2.21
N ARG A 27 5.23 -2.52 -2.33
CA ARG A 27 6.63 -2.54 -2.77
C ARG A 27 6.69 -2.63 -4.29
N SER A 28 7.64 -1.91 -4.88
CA SER A 28 7.90 -2.02 -6.30
C SER A 28 8.36 -3.44 -6.65
N PHE A 29 7.86 -3.93 -7.78
CA PHE A 29 8.27 -5.24 -8.31
C PHE A 29 9.68 -5.18 -8.90
N SER A 30 10.03 -4.08 -9.56
CA SER A 30 11.34 -3.90 -10.21
C SER A 30 12.47 -3.63 -9.23
N ASP A 31 12.17 -2.94 -8.12
CA ASP A 31 13.13 -2.62 -7.07
C ASP A 31 12.47 -2.77 -5.69
N PRO A 32 12.70 -3.88 -4.98
CA PRO A 32 12.13 -4.14 -3.66
C PRO A 32 12.49 -3.12 -2.57
N SER A 33 13.51 -2.27 -2.80
CA SER A 33 13.90 -1.20 -1.87
C SER A 33 12.92 -0.02 -1.91
N ILE A 34 12.17 0.12 -3.02
CA ILE A 34 11.23 1.23 -3.23
C ILE A 34 9.84 0.84 -2.71
N VAL A 35 9.26 1.73 -1.90
CA VAL A 35 7.90 1.64 -1.34
C VAL A 35 7.04 2.79 -1.88
N VAL A 36 5.87 2.45 -2.42
CA VAL A 36 4.90 3.38 -3.02
C VAL A 36 3.62 3.38 -2.21
#